data_AF-A0AAW3MZM5-F1
#
_entry.id   AF-A0AAW3MZM5-F1
#
_cell.length_a   1.000
_cell.length_b   1.000
_cell.length_c   1.000
_cell.angle_alpha   90.00
_cell.angle_beta   90.00
_cell.angle_gamma   90.00
#
_symmetry.space_group_name_H-M   'P 1'
#
loop_
_entity.id
_entity.type
_entity.pdbx_description
1 polymer ?
#
loop_
_entity_poly.entity_id
_entity_poly.type
_entity_poly.pdbx_seq_one_letter_code
_entity_poly.pdbx_strand_id
1 'polypeptide(L)' 'MFACHQSKPGEEFACAGWLAVVGNCHPDVRLAVFRKELDPAALTPGKDWPELHENYPEVLDKLRATLPSTDD' A
#
# COMPACT_ATOMS: atom_id res chain seq x y z
N MET A 1 1.18 -5.04 -10.16
CA MET A 1 0.17 -4.61 -9.18
C MET A 1 0.85 -4.69 -7.81
N PHE A 2 0.87 -3.60 -7.04
CA PHE A 2 1.48 -3.64 -5.70
C PHE A 2 0.46 -4.18 -4.71
N ALA A 3 0.78 -5.32 -4.12
CA ALA A 3 -0.02 -5.97 -3.11
C ALA A 3 -0.14 -5.08 -1.86
N CYS A 4 -1.37 -4.94 -1.35
CA CYS A 4 -1.60 -4.52 0.02
C CYS A 4 -0.88 -5.49 0.98
N HIS A 5 -0.39 -5.03 2.13
CA HIS A 5 0.12 -5.93 3.17
C HIS A 5 -0.94 -6.91 3.71
N GLN A 6 -2.23 -6.70 3.37
CA GLN A 6 -3.35 -7.58 3.66
C GLN A 6 -3.87 -8.35 2.43
N SER A 7 -3.39 -8.10 1.21
CA SER A 7 -3.85 -8.88 0.06
C SER A 7 -3.24 -10.28 0.07
N LYS A 8 -3.97 -11.24 -0.46
CA LYS A 8 -3.45 -12.59 -0.74
C LYS A 8 -2.74 -12.60 -2.11
N PRO A 9 -1.80 -13.53 -2.34
CA PRO A 9 -1.23 -13.73 -3.67
C PRO A 9 -2.34 -13.97 -4.72
N GLY A 10 -2.35 -13.18 -5.79
CA GLY A 10 -3.37 -13.24 -6.85
C GLY A 10 -4.66 -12.45 -6.58
N GLU A 11 -4.78 -11.81 -5.41
CA GLU A 11 -5.92 -10.95 -5.01
C GLU A 11 -5.42 -9.56 -4.57
N GLU A 12 -4.46 -9.00 -5.30
CA GLU A 12 -3.84 -7.72 -4.96
C GLU A 12 -4.81 -6.54 -5.14
N PHE A 13 -4.86 -5.65 -4.16
CA PHE A 13 -5.59 -4.39 -4.25
C PHE A 13 -4.74 -3.23 -3.75
N ALA A 14 -4.98 -2.03 -4.29
CA ALA A 14 -4.35 -0.81 -3.82
C ALA A 14 -4.93 -0.43 -2.45
N CYS A 15 -4.12 -0.45 -1.41
CA CYS A 15 -4.53 -0.06 -0.07
C CYS A 15 -4.16 1.38 0.27
N ALA A 16 -4.66 1.85 1.42
CA ALA A 16 -4.42 3.20 1.90
C ALA A 16 -2.92 3.50 2.10
N GLY A 17 -2.13 2.51 2.53
CA GLY A 17 -0.66 2.64 2.60
C GLY A 17 0.00 2.83 1.23
N TRP A 18 -0.46 2.10 0.20
CA TRP A 18 0.04 2.29 -1.17
C TRP A 18 -0.30 3.67 -1.72
N LEU A 19 -1.55 4.14 -1.51
CA LEU A 19 -1.97 5.48 -1.91
C LEU A 19 -1.13 6.56 -1.23
N ALA A 20 -0.83 6.41 0.06
CA ALA A 20 -0.03 7.37 0.81
C ALA A 20 1.44 7.43 0.36
N VAL A 21 2.07 6.29 0.03
CA VAL A 21 3.51 6.27 -0.33
C VAL A 21 3.73 6.62 -1.80
N VAL A 22 2.93 6.08 -2.73
CA VAL A 22 3.19 6.20 -4.18
C VAL A 22 1.99 6.67 -5.00
N GLY A 23 0.83 6.90 -4.39
CA GLY A 23 -0.39 7.30 -5.10
C GLY A 23 -0.19 8.56 -5.93
N ASN A 24 0.52 9.57 -5.42
CA ASN A 24 0.84 10.81 -6.13
C ASN A 24 1.65 10.60 -7.43
N CYS A 25 2.40 9.50 -7.54
CA CYS A 25 3.17 9.18 -8.74
C CYS A 25 2.29 8.58 -9.84
N HIS A 26 1.13 8.00 -9.49
CA HIS A 26 0.28 7.29 -10.43
C HIS A 26 -0.62 8.24 -11.24
N PRO A 27 -0.61 8.19 -12.59
CA PRO A 27 -1.43 9.07 -13.42
C PRO A 27 -2.93 8.98 -13.12
N ASP A 28 -3.47 7.78 -12.95
CA ASP A 28 -4.90 7.58 -12.68
C ASP A 28 -5.34 8.16 -11.34
N VAL A 29 -4.49 8.08 -10.31
CA VAL A 29 -4.75 8.67 -8.99
C VAL A 29 -4.77 10.19 -9.11
N ARG A 30 -3.78 10.78 -9.81
CA ARG A 30 -3.74 12.23 -10.06
C ARG A 30 -4.98 12.70 -10.83
N LEU A 31 -5.44 11.93 -11.80
CA LEU A 31 -6.65 12.23 -12.56
C LEU A 31 -7.91 12.17 -11.67
N ALA A 32 -8.02 11.17 -10.80
CA ALA A 32 -9.14 11.05 -9.86
C ALA A 32 -9.18 12.22 -8.86
N VAL A 33 -8.03 12.67 -8.35
CA VAL A 33 -7.93 13.87 -7.50
C VAL A 33 -8.38 15.11 -8.27
N PHE A 34 -7.90 15.29 -9.51
CA PHE A 34 -8.28 16.42 -10.35
C PHE A 34 -9.80 16.46 -10.60
N ARG A 35 -10.42 15.29 -10.80
CA ARG A 35 -11.87 15.13 -10.97
C ARG A 35 -12.67 15.24 -9.68
N LYS A 36 -12.00 15.39 -8.53
CA LYS A 36 -12.61 15.39 -7.18
C LYS A 36 -13.32 14.08 -6.83
N GLU A 37 -12.91 12.99 -7.47
CA GLU A 37 -13.38 11.63 -7.17
C GLU A 37 -12.59 11.03 -5.99
N LEU A 38 -11.41 11.58 -5.70
CA LEU A 38 -10.56 11.23 -4.57
C LEU A 38 -10.13 12.50 -3.83
N ASP A 39 -10.29 12.51 -2.51
CA ASP A 39 -9.78 13.59 -1.66
C ASP A 39 -8.23 13.54 -1.63
N PRO A 40 -7.52 14.64 -1.98
CA PRO A 40 -6.06 14.69 -1.86
C PRO A 40 -5.54 14.29 -0.47
N ALA A 41 -6.31 14.52 0.60
CA ALA A 41 -5.90 14.14 1.96
C ALA A 41 -5.73 12.61 2.12
N ALA A 42 -6.40 11.80 1.29
CA ALA A 42 -6.24 10.36 1.25
C ALA A 42 -4.86 9.91 0.73
N LEU A 43 -4.06 10.83 0.16
CA LEU A 43 -2.69 10.58 -0.29
C LEU A 43 -1.64 10.90 0.79
N THR A 44 -2.06 11.17 2.02
CA THR A 44 -1.17 11.38 3.16
C THR A 44 -1.45 10.35 4.25
N PRO A 45 -0.42 9.90 5.01
CA PRO A 45 -0.64 9.01 6.14
C PRO A 45 -1.56 9.64 7.19
N GLY A 46 -2.40 8.82 7.83
CA GLY A 46 -3.22 9.26 8.96
C GLY A 46 -2.38 9.51 10.22
N LYS A 47 -2.88 10.36 11.13
CA LYS A 47 -2.19 10.77 12.36
C LYS A 47 -1.73 9.60 13.24
N ASP A 48 -2.51 8.52 13.28
CA ASP A 48 -2.29 7.37 14.16
C ASP A 48 -1.95 6.08 13.38
N TRP A 49 -1.44 6.23 12.14
CA TRP A 49 -0.99 5.08 11.36
C TRP A 49 0.35 4.55 11.86
N PRO A 50 0.61 3.23 11.73
CA PRO A 50 1.96 2.72 11.88
C PRO A 50 2.88 3.33 10.81
N GLU A 51 4.17 3.33 11.10
CA GLU A 51 5.19 3.73 10.12
C GLU A 51 5.04 2.89 8.85
N LEU A 52 5.06 3.57 7.70
CA LEU A 52 4.92 2.93 6.40
C LEU A 52 6.30 2.47 5.93
N HIS A 53 6.35 1.32 5.29
CA HIS A 53 7.56 0.81 4.65
C HIS A 53 8.03 1.75 3.54
N GLU A 54 9.33 2.02 3.49
CA GLU A 54 9.91 2.97 2.52
C GLU A 54 9.98 2.36 1.11
N ASN A 55 10.07 1.03 1.02
CA ASN A 55 10.32 0.34 -0.23
C ASN A 55 9.64 -1.05 -0.29
N TYR A 56 9.58 -1.61 -1.49
CA TYR A 56 8.96 -2.91 -1.71
C TYR A 56 9.66 -4.09 -1.00
N PRO A 57 11.01 -4.18 -0.97
CA PRO A 57 11.71 -5.20 -0.20
C PRO A 57 11.27 -5.31 1.26
N GLU A 58 11.12 -4.19 1.98
CA GLU A 58 10.65 -4.19 3.38
C GLU A 58 9.28 -4.83 3.54
N VAL A 59 8.36 -4.58 2.61
CA VAL A 59 7.03 -5.21 2.59
C VAL A 59 7.17 -6.72 2.41
N LEU A 60 8.03 -7.16 1.49
CA LEU A 60 8.26 -8.58 1.24
C LEU A 60 8.89 -9.28 2.44
N ASP A 61 9.86 -8.66 3.10
CA ASP A 61 10.52 -9.22 4.27
C ASP A 61 9.54 -9.36 5.45
N LYS A 62 8.69 -8.35 5.69
CA LYS A 62 7.60 -8.44 6.66
C LYS A 62 6.64 -9.59 6.32
N LEU A 63 6.25 -9.74 5.06
CA LEU A 63 5.33 -10.81 4.64
C LEU A 63 5.95 -12.19 4.83
N ARG A 64 7.22 -12.36 4.46
CA ARG A 64 7.98 -13.60 4.69
C ARG A 64 8.07 -13.96 6.17
N ALA A 65 8.32 -12.98 7.04
CA ALA A 65 8.38 -13.18 8.48
C ALA A 65 7.02 -13.60 9.10
N THR A 66 5.90 -13.35 8.40
CA THR A 66 4.56 -13.79 8.84
C THR A 66 4.15 -15.16 8.30
N LEU A 67 4.97 -15.79 7.46
CA LEU A 67 4.71 -17.15 7.01
C LEU A 67 4.93 -18.12 8.17
N PRO A 68 4.04 -19.13 8.32
CA PRO A 68 4.26 -20.18 9.32
C PRO A 68 5.57 -20.93 9.03
N SER A 69 6.35 -21.19 10.07
CA SER A 69 7.55 -22.04 9.97
C SER A 69 7.16 -23.38 9.36
N THR A 70 7.83 -23.75 8.28
CA THR A 70 7.69 -25.08 7.68
C THR A 70 8.61 -26.03 8.45
N ASP A 71 8.36 -26.18 9.75
CA ASP A 71 9.05 -27.17 10.58
C ASP A 71 8.14 -28.41 10.66
N ASP A 72 8.52 -29.47 9.95
CA ASP A 72 8.09 -30.86 10.10
C ASP A 72 9.23 -31.67 10.78
#